data_AF-A0A1F9HLP1-F1
#
_entry.id   AF-A0A1F9HLP1-F1
#
_cell.length_a   1.000
_cell.length_b   1.000
_cell.length_c   1.000
_cell.angle_alpha   90.00
_cell.angle_beta   90.00
_cell.angle_gamma   90.00
#
_symmetry.space_group_name_H-M   'P 1'
#
loop_
_entity.id
_entity.type
_entity.pdbx_description
1 polymer ?
#
loop_
_entity_poly.entity_id
_entity_poly.type
_entity_poly.pdbx_seq_one_letter_code
_entity_poly.pdbx_strand_id
1 'polypeptide(L)'
;MTKKYVHYSVHIQLIFNLMDIKTTLPISQARTKIFDIAKKVQRPGTHYTFTEKGKPTVVMMSAEEFESWQETFEVMKDFPDLDKDIAEAQEYIRSGRLHELPTLEDVERERQQRRRSRK
;
A
#
# COMPACT_ATOMS: atom_id res chain seq x y z
N MET A 1 9.15 -3.11 10.96
CA MET A 1 9.00 -2.93 9.50
C MET A 1 7.66 -3.47 8.97
N THR A 2 7.11 -4.56 9.51
CA THR A 2 5.80 -5.15 9.14
C THR A 2 4.59 -4.25 9.36
N LYS A 3 4.61 -3.35 10.36
CA LYS A 3 3.49 -2.39 10.59
C LYS A 3 3.24 -1.46 9.42
N LYS A 4 4.24 -1.13 8.59
CA LYS A 4 4.05 -0.18 7.47
C LYS A 4 3.17 -0.81 6.40
N TYR A 5 3.54 -2.00 5.91
CA TYR A 5 2.85 -2.66 4.79
C TYR A 5 1.41 -3.08 5.12
N VAL A 6 1.16 -3.59 6.33
CA VAL A 6 -0.20 -3.93 6.79
C VAL A 6 -1.07 -2.67 6.95
N HIS A 7 -0.47 -1.56 7.39
CA HIS A 7 -1.17 -0.28 7.48
C HIS A 7 -1.56 0.26 6.10
N TYR A 8 -0.68 0.16 5.10
CA TYR A 8 -0.97 0.61 3.74
C TYR A 8 -2.04 -0.26 3.04
N SER A 9 -2.03 -1.58 3.23
CA SER A 9 -3.07 -2.48 2.69
C SER A 9 -4.46 -2.19 3.29
N VAL A 10 -4.55 -1.97 4.60
CA VAL A 10 -5.81 -1.56 5.25
C VAL A 10 -6.24 -0.14 4.83
N HIS A 11 -5.28 0.78 4.61
CA HIS A 11 -5.57 2.13 4.12
C HIS A 11 -6.12 2.12 2.70
N ILE A 12 -5.63 1.28 1.81
CA ILE A 12 -6.17 1.17 0.44
C ILE A 12 -7.63 0.72 0.46
N GLN A 13 -7.98 -0.29 1.27
CA GLN A 13 -9.38 -0.72 1.45
C GLN A 13 -10.29 0.41 1.96
N LEU A 14 -9.77 1.26 2.86
CA LEU A 14 -10.50 2.40 3.44
C LEU A 14 -10.62 3.56 2.44
N ILE A 15 -9.58 3.84 1.66
CA ILE A 15 -9.54 4.93 0.68
C ILE A 15 -10.47 4.66 -0.50
N PHE A 16 -10.61 3.40 -0.93
CA PHE A 16 -11.62 3.03 -1.93
C PHE A 16 -13.06 3.25 -1.45
N ASN A 17 -13.29 3.29 -0.13
CA ASN A 17 -14.64 3.36 0.45
C ASN A 17 -15.04 4.70 1.07
N LEU A 18 -14.13 5.68 1.21
CA LEU A 18 -14.49 6.98 1.79
C LEU A 18 -14.07 8.16 0.92
N MET A 19 -15.07 8.70 0.23
CA MET A 19 -15.08 10.09 -0.17
C MET A 19 -15.18 10.96 1.10
N ASP A 20 -14.08 11.60 1.52
CA ASP A 20 -14.14 12.51 2.66
C ASP A 20 -14.77 13.84 2.23
N ILE A 21 -15.88 14.18 2.88
CA ILE A 21 -16.63 15.41 2.62
C ILE A 21 -15.78 16.66 2.87
N LYS A 22 -14.73 16.58 3.72
CA LYS A 22 -13.80 17.67 4.01
C LYS A 22 -12.77 17.90 2.90
N THR A 23 -12.48 16.88 2.09
CA THR A 23 -11.51 16.97 0.98
C THR A 23 -12.19 16.86 -0.38
N THR A 24 -13.52 16.90 -0.41
CA THR A 24 -14.32 16.93 -1.63
C THR A 24 -14.79 18.36 -1.93
N LEU A 25 -14.45 18.88 -3.10
CA LEU A 25 -14.82 20.26 -3.48
C LEU A 25 -15.05 20.41 -4.98
N PRO A 26 -15.81 21.43 -5.42
CA PRO A 26 -15.92 21.76 -6.84
C PRO A 26 -14.56 22.10 -7.45
N ILE A 27 -14.33 21.69 -8.70
CA ILE A 27 -13.07 21.96 -9.41
C ILE A 27 -12.74 23.45 -9.51
N SER A 28 -13.77 24.31 -9.56
CA SER A 28 -13.62 25.76 -9.54
C SER A 28 -13.03 26.28 -8.23
N GLN A 29 -13.40 25.68 -7.09
CA GLN A 29 -12.82 25.99 -5.78
C GLN A 29 -11.42 25.39 -5.61
N ALA A 30 -11.18 24.21 -6.20
CA ALA A 30 -9.86 23.60 -6.17
C ALA A 30 -8.83 24.45 -6.94
N ARG A 31 -9.22 25.00 -8.09
CA ARG A 31 -8.36 25.86 -8.91
C ARG A 31 -7.80 27.05 -8.13
N THR A 32 -8.61 27.68 -7.27
CA THR A 32 -8.17 28.85 -6.49
C THR A 32 -7.23 28.49 -5.33
N LYS A 33 -7.22 27.22 -4.90
CA LYS A 33 -6.44 26.72 -3.76
C LYS A 33 -5.39 25.69 -4.17
N ILE A 34 -5.06 25.60 -5.46
CA ILE A 34 -4.33 24.45 -6.03
C ILE A 34 -2.95 24.24 -5.38
N PHE A 35 -2.23 25.32 -5.08
CA PHE A 35 -0.92 25.24 -4.42
C PHE A 35 -1.01 24.79 -2.96
N ASP A 36 -2.06 25.19 -2.23
CA ASP A 36 -2.28 24.75 -0.86
C ASP A 36 -2.69 23.29 -0.81
N ILE A 37 -3.53 22.86 -1.75
CA ILE A 37 -3.92 21.46 -1.92
C ILE A 37 -2.67 20.63 -2.24
N ALA A 38 -1.84 21.06 -3.19
CA ALA A 38 -0.60 20.39 -3.57
C ALA A 38 0.37 20.22 -2.39
N LYS A 39 0.44 21.19 -1.47
CA LYS A 39 1.22 21.06 -0.22
C LYS A 39 0.59 20.08 0.77
N LYS A 40 -0.73 20.08 0.90
CA LYS A 40 -1.44 19.23 1.86
C LYS A 40 -1.39 17.75 1.49
N VAL A 41 -1.50 17.42 0.21
CA VAL A 41 -1.44 16.03 -0.27
C VAL A 41 -0.07 15.39 -0.08
N GLN A 42 0.98 16.15 0.25
CA GLN A 42 2.27 15.58 0.64
C GLN A 42 2.21 14.83 1.98
N ARG A 43 1.15 15.03 2.78
CA ARG A 43 0.95 14.27 4.01
C ARG A 43 0.41 12.87 3.64
N PRO A 44 1.03 11.79 4.15
CA PRO A 44 0.59 10.43 3.86
C PRO A 44 -0.92 10.22 4.07
N GLY A 45 -1.56 9.50 3.16
CA GLY A 45 -3.00 9.23 3.22
C GLY A 45 -3.91 10.44 2.96
N THR A 46 -3.37 11.58 2.50
CA THR A 46 -4.17 12.77 2.17
C THR A 46 -4.43 12.86 0.67
N HIS A 47 -5.70 12.81 0.29
CA HIS A 47 -6.14 13.03 -1.09
C HIS A 47 -7.32 14.01 -1.12
N TYR A 48 -7.50 14.67 -2.25
CA TYR A 48 -8.63 15.55 -2.52
C TYR A 48 -9.42 15.04 -3.71
N THR A 49 -10.74 15.11 -3.63
CA THR A 49 -11.61 14.77 -4.76
C THR A 49 -12.27 16.02 -5.31
N PHE A 50 -12.03 16.29 -6.60
CA PHE A 50 -12.65 17.41 -7.28
C PHE A 50 -13.91 16.96 -8.01
N THR A 51 -14.92 17.81 -7.96
CA THR A 51 -16.21 17.56 -8.58
C THR A 51 -16.52 18.55 -9.68
N GLU A 52 -17.25 18.08 -10.70
CA GLU A 52 -17.89 18.91 -11.71
C GLU A 52 -19.39 18.63 -11.69
N LYS A 53 -20.21 19.68 -11.53
CA LYS A 53 -21.67 19.55 -11.38
C LYS A 53 -22.07 18.53 -10.30
N GLY A 54 -21.33 18.50 -9.19
CA GLY A 54 -21.54 17.58 -8.06
C GLY A 54 -21.07 16.15 -8.29
N LYS A 55 -20.52 15.82 -9.47
CA LYS A 55 -19.99 14.49 -9.77
C LYS A 55 -18.47 14.46 -9.57
N PRO A 56 -17.90 13.44 -8.91
CA PRO A 56 -16.45 13.25 -8.83
C PRO A 56 -15.84 13.12 -10.22
N THR A 57 -14.76 13.86 -10.51
CA THR A 57 -14.07 13.79 -11.81
C THR A 57 -12.56 13.67 -11.72
N VAL A 58 -11.95 14.17 -10.64
CA VAL A 58 -10.49 14.12 -10.44
C VAL A 58 -10.18 13.80 -8.99
N VAL A 59 -9.17 12.96 -8.78
CA VAL A 59 -8.52 12.79 -7.46
C VAL A 59 -7.12 13.37 -7.56
N MET A 60 -6.75 14.21 -6.59
CA MET A 60 -5.39 14.73 -6.44
C MET A 60 -4.76 14.16 -5.17
N MET A 61 -3.57 13.59 -5.32
CA MET A 61 -2.70 13.05 -4.27
C MET A 61 -1.24 13.41 -4.57
N SER A 62 -0.30 13.12 -3.68
CA SER A 62 1.13 13.25 -4.00
C SER A 62 1.54 12.18 -5.02
N ALA A 63 2.61 12.46 -5.77
CA ALA A 63 3.19 11.48 -6.69
C ALA A 63 3.67 10.22 -5.94
N GLU A 64 4.30 10.40 -4.77
CA GLU A 64 4.76 9.30 -3.91
C GLU A 64 3.59 8.38 -3.46
N GLU A 65 2.45 8.95 -3.08
CA GLU A 65 1.28 8.15 -2.69
C GLU A 65 0.71 7.38 -3.89
N PHE A 66 0.66 8.01 -5.06
CA PHE A 66 0.22 7.34 -6.30
C PHE A 66 1.15 6.17 -6.68
N GLU A 67 2.47 6.39 -6.67
CA GLU A 67 3.47 5.35 -6.93
C GLU A 67 3.36 4.20 -5.91
N SER A 68 3.19 4.51 -4.64
CA SER A 68 2.99 3.52 -3.59
C SER A 68 1.75 2.65 -3.80
N TRP A 69 0.65 3.22 -4.33
CA TRP A 69 -0.54 2.45 -4.68
C TRP A 69 -0.31 1.58 -5.91
N GLN A 70 0.41 2.08 -6.91
CA GLN A 70 0.76 1.28 -8.09
C GLN A 70 1.56 0.03 -7.70
N GLU A 71 2.59 0.18 -6.87
CA GLU A 71 3.35 -0.96 -6.32
C GLU A 71 2.43 -1.93 -5.57
N THR A 72 1.50 -1.40 -4.78
CA THR A 72 0.58 -2.26 -4.01
C THR A 72 -0.37 -3.04 -4.94
N PHE A 73 -0.91 -2.41 -5.98
CA PHE A 73 -1.77 -3.11 -6.95
C PHE A 73 -1.02 -4.18 -7.73
N GLU A 74 0.25 -3.96 -8.04
CA GLU A 74 1.11 -4.98 -8.67
C GLU A 74 1.29 -6.19 -7.75
N VAL A 75 1.59 -5.96 -6.46
CA VAL A 75 1.72 -7.04 -5.47
C VAL A 75 0.40 -7.79 -5.30
N MET A 76 -0.75 -7.11 -5.21
CA MET A 76 -2.06 -7.78 -5.06
C MET A 76 -2.40 -8.68 -6.25
N LYS A 77 -1.92 -8.36 -7.45
CA LYS A 77 -2.11 -9.19 -8.64
C LYS A 77 -1.31 -10.49 -8.58
N ASP A 78 -0.09 -10.42 -8.07
CA ASP A 78 0.83 -11.56 -8.01
C ASP A 78 0.54 -12.48 -6.81
N PHE A 79 -0.06 -11.93 -5.74
CA PHE A 79 -0.36 -12.64 -4.50
C PHE A 79 -1.86 -12.52 -4.15
N PRO A 80 -2.74 -13.32 -4.77
CA PRO A 80 -4.19 -13.22 -4.54
C PRO A 80 -4.61 -13.56 -3.10
N ASP A 81 -3.81 -14.37 -2.39
CA ASP A 81 -4.05 -14.77 -0.99
C ASP A 81 -3.19 -13.96 0.01
N LEU A 82 -2.68 -12.79 -0.39
CA LEU A 82 -1.72 -12.00 0.40
C LEU A 82 -2.19 -11.73 1.83
N ASP A 83 -3.49 -11.50 2.04
CA ASP A 83 -4.06 -11.27 3.38
C ASP A 83 -3.86 -12.48 4.29
N LYS A 84 -4.04 -13.69 3.76
CA LYS A 84 -3.83 -14.94 4.48
C LYS A 84 -2.35 -15.13 4.80
N ASP A 85 -1.48 -14.91 3.82
CA ASP A 85 -0.02 -15.04 3.99
C ASP A 85 0.51 -14.06 5.05
N ILE A 86 0.02 -12.82 5.04
CA ILE A 86 0.33 -11.82 6.05
C ILE A 86 -0.17 -12.25 7.44
N ALA A 87 -1.40 -12.76 7.54
CA ALA A 87 -1.96 -13.21 8.81
C ALA A 87 -1.17 -14.38 9.40
N GLU A 88 -0.80 -15.36 8.57
CA GLU A 88 0.03 -16.50 8.98
C GLU A 88 1.41 -16.04 9.47
N ALA A 89 2.07 -15.15 8.72
CA ALA A 89 3.35 -14.58 9.11
C ALA A 89 3.27 -13.81 10.43
N GLN A 90 2.20 -13.03 10.64
CA GLN A 90 1.97 -12.31 11.90
C GLN A 90 1.76 -13.25 13.08
N GLU A 91 1.02 -14.34 12.89
CA GLU A 91 0.80 -15.34 13.93
C GLU A 91 2.10 -16.08 14.27
N TYR A 92 2.93 -16.41 13.28
CA TYR A 92 4.28 -16.94 13.48
C TYR A 92 5.16 -16.02 14.35
N ILE A 93 5.11 -14.72 14.07
CA ILE A 93 5.84 -13.72 14.87
C ILE A 93 5.28 -13.67 16.29
N ARG A 94 3.96 -13.60 16.45
CA ARG A 94 3.27 -13.46 17.74
C ARG A 94 3.48 -14.67 18.64
N SER A 95 3.46 -15.86 18.07
CA SER A 95 3.66 -17.13 18.76
C SER A 95 5.13 -17.41 19.12
N GLY A 96 6.08 -16.54 18.73
CA GLY A 96 7.50 -16.70 19.04
C GLY A 96 8.19 -17.80 18.23
N ARG A 97 7.53 -18.35 17.20
CA ARG A 97 8.01 -19.47 16.39
C ARG A 97 8.99 -19.06 15.28
N LEU A 98 9.51 -17.83 15.29
CA LEU A 98 10.53 -17.40 14.32
C LEU A 98 11.78 -18.29 14.31
N HIS A 99 12.11 -18.89 15.45
CA HIS A 99 13.25 -19.79 15.59
C HIS A 99 13.07 -21.12 14.83
N GLU A 100 11.85 -21.48 14.45
CA GLU A 100 11.55 -22.66 13.62
C GLU A 100 11.79 -22.40 12.12
N LEU A 101 11.96 -21.13 11.72
CA LEU A 101 12.25 -20.77 10.34
C LEU A 101 13.72 -21.02 10.02
N PRO A 102 14.04 -21.48 8.80
CA PRO A 102 15.42 -21.68 8.39
C PRO A 102 16.20 -20.37 8.43
N THR A 103 17.45 -20.44 8.88
CA THR A 103 18.32 -19.27 8.87
C THR A 103 18.74 -18.92 7.44
N LEU A 104 19.28 -17.71 7.24
CA LEU A 104 19.84 -17.33 5.94
C LEU A 104 20.91 -18.33 5.47
N GLU A 105 21.76 -18.81 6.39
CA GLU A 105 22.79 -19.81 6.08
C GLU A 105 22.20 -21.16 5.63
N ASP A 106 21.07 -21.57 6.22
CA ASP A 106 20.38 -22.81 5.83
C ASP A 106 19.80 -22.69 4.42
N VAL A 107 19.13 -21.57 4.13
CA VAL A 107 18.51 -21.30 2.82
C VAL A 107 19.57 -21.19 1.72
N GLU A 108 20.70 -20.54 2.01
CA GLU A 108 21.81 -20.43 1.06
C GLU A 108 22.46 -21.77 0.76
N ARG A 109 22.68 -22.60 1.79
CA ARG A 109 23.20 -23.98 1.63
C ARG A 109 22.27 -24.81 0.74
N GLU A 110 20.97 -24.76 0.98
CA GLU A 110 19.99 -25.47 0.17
C GLU A 110 19.99 -24.98 -1.30
N ARG A 111 20.00 -23.67 -1.53
CA ARG A 111 20.06 -23.09 -2.89
C ARG A 111 21.32 -23.52 -3.64
N GLN A 112 22.47 -23.56 -2.96
CA GLN A 112 23.73 -24.01 -3.56
C GLN A 112 23.68 -25.49 -3.93
N GLN A 113 23.12 -26.34 -3.06
CA GLN A 113 22.94 -27.77 -3.35
C GLN A 113 22.03 -28.00 -4.56
N ARG A 114 20.88 -27.31 -4.64
CA ARG A 114 19.95 -27.38 -5.79
C ARG A 114 20.58 -26.91 -7.10
N ARG A 115 21.50 -25.94 -7.06
CA ARG A 115 22.25 -25.46 -8.24
C ARG A 115 23.29 -26.47 -8.70
N ARG A 116 23.92 -27.19 -7.77
CA ARG A 116 24.92 -28.22 -8.07
C ARG A 116 24.27 -29.50 -8.61
N SER A 117 23.07 -29.86 -8.18
CA SER A 117 22.35 -31.04 -8.68
C SER A 117 21.67 -30.85 -10.05
N ARG A 118 21.61 -29.62 -10.56
CA ARG A 118 21.09 -29.29 -11.90
C ARG A 118 22.19 -29.17 -12.98
N LYS A 119 23.46 -29.29 -12.59
CA LYS A 119 24.61 -29.38 -13.50
C LYS A 119 25.00 -30.85 -13.64
#